data_AF-A0A939L2N4-F1
#
_entry.id   AF-A0A939L2N4-F1
#
_cell.length_a   1.000
_cell.length_b   1.000
_cell.length_c   1.000
_cell.angle_alpha   90.00
_cell.angle_beta   90.00
_cell.angle_gamma   90.00
#
_symmetry.space_group_name_H-M   'P 1'
#
loop_
_entity.id
_entity.type
_entity.pdbx_description
1 polymer ?
#
loop_
_entity_poly.entity_id
_entity_poly.type
_entity_poly.pdbx_seq_one_letter_code
_entity_poly.pdbx_strand_id
1 'polypeptide(L)'
;MALSQDQRDQIERRIRAAIDRLLAGQIPLGGSCDAKTLAREAGISRASLYRTWGHLKDEFEKRRSAAWAAGRQPDPREARIARLREVNQRLTSKLARTNTEFYQLKERHQLLLSVLAAKDDELQRLRRAMSVSHGLSKLFPDEGQGDDVSGVVPLPRR
;
A
#
# COMPACT_ATOMS: atom_id res chain seq x y z
N MET A 1 54.71 -14.09 18.61
CA MET A 1 55.65 -13.68 17.55
C MET A 1 55.23 -12.32 17.02
N ALA A 2 56.13 -11.34 17.01
CA ALA A 2 55.85 -10.02 16.44
C ALA A 2 55.91 -10.12 14.90
N LEU A 3 54.90 -9.57 14.21
CA LEU A 3 54.89 -9.44 12.75
C LEU A 3 56.06 -8.54 12.31
N SER A 4 56.79 -8.93 11.26
CA SER A 4 57.80 -8.07 10.65
C SER A 4 57.13 -6.84 10.00
N GLN A 5 57.91 -5.77 9.78
CA GLN A 5 57.38 -4.56 9.16
C GLN A 5 56.84 -4.83 7.75
N ASP A 6 57.55 -5.61 6.93
CA ASP A 6 57.09 -6.00 5.59
C ASP A 6 55.77 -6.77 5.62
N GLN A 7 55.58 -7.64 6.62
CA GLN A 7 54.33 -8.38 6.80
C GLN A 7 53.17 -7.44 7.17
N ARG A 8 53.43 -6.43 8.02
CA ARG A 8 52.45 -5.41 8.38
C ARG A 8 52.03 -4.61 7.16
N ASP A 9 53.00 -4.13 6.38
CA ASP A 9 52.74 -3.33 5.19
C ASP A 9 52.01 -4.14 4.11
N GLN A 10 52.31 -5.44 3.99
CA GLN A 10 51.57 -6.33 3.09
C GLN A 10 50.12 -6.54 3.51
N ILE A 11 49.85 -6.70 4.82
CA ILE A 11 48.49 -6.84 5.34
C ILE A 11 47.71 -5.54 5.15
N GLU A 12 48.32 -4.39 5.45
CA GLU A 12 47.71 -3.07 5.26
C GLU A 12 47.31 -2.83 3.80
N ARG A 13 48.21 -3.14 2.85
CA ARG A 13 47.90 -3.06 1.41
C ARG A 13 46.73 -3.95 1.03
N ARG A 14 46.66 -5.18 1.55
CA ARG A 14 45.51 -6.09 1.31
C ARG A 14 44.21 -5.54 1.87
N ILE A 15 44.23 -4.95 3.07
CA ILE A 15 43.05 -4.34 3.69
C ILE A 15 42.58 -3.16 2.85
N ARG A 16 43.47 -2.23 2.46
CA ARG A 16 43.10 -1.08 1.60
C ARG A 16 42.54 -1.53 0.25
N ALA A 17 43.15 -2.52 -0.39
CA ALA A 17 42.62 -3.09 -1.62
C ALA A 17 41.23 -3.74 -1.44
N ALA A 18 40.95 -4.34 -0.29
CA ALA A 18 39.63 -4.87 0.05
C ALA A 18 38.61 -3.74 0.32
N ILE A 19 39.03 -2.64 0.96
CA ILE A 19 38.22 -1.43 1.14
C ILE A 19 37.75 -0.90 -0.22
N ASP A 20 38.69 -0.70 -1.16
CA ASP A 20 38.37 -0.14 -2.46
C ASP A 20 37.41 -1.03 -3.26
N ARG A 21 37.60 -2.35 -3.24
CA ARG A 21 36.69 -3.32 -3.88
C ARG A 21 35.27 -3.26 -3.31
N LEU A 22 35.14 -3.27 -1.97
CA LEU A 22 33.83 -3.20 -1.32
C LEU A 22 33.12 -1.87 -1.58
N LEU A 23 33.85 -0.76 -1.55
CA LEU A 23 33.28 0.58 -1.83
C LEU A 23 32.92 0.77 -3.31
N ALA A 24 33.57 0.05 -4.23
CA ALA A 24 33.19 -0.03 -5.63
C ALA A 24 31.97 -0.94 -5.88
N GLY A 25 31.44 -1.59 -4.83
CA GLY A 25 30.29 -2.49 -4.92
C GLY A 25 30.64 -3.92 -5.37
N GLN A 26 31.93 -4.28 -5.42
CA GLN A 26 32.37 -5.66 -5.65
C GLN A 26 32.23 -6.46 -4.35
N ILE A 27 30.98 -6.73 -3.97
CA ILE A 27 30.67 -7.44 -2.72
C ILE A 27 30.65 -8.94 -3.01
N PRO A 28 31.44 -9.75 -2.28
CA PRO A 28 31.43 -11.20 -2.42
C PRO A 28 30.06 -11.80 -2.08
N LEU A 29 29.74 -12.95 -2.69
CA LEU A 29 28.48 -13.66 -2.45
C LEU A 29 28.26 -13.91 -0.94
N GLY A 30 27.06 -13.57 -0.47
CA GLY A 30 26.69 -13.71 0.95
C GLY A 30 27.35 -12.68 1.88
N GLY A 31 28.15 -11.74 1.36
CA GLY A 31 28.66 -10.58 2.10
C GLY A 31 27.75 -9.36 2.00
N SER A 32 28.16 -8.31 2.70
CA SER A 32 27.63 -6.94 2.61
C SER A 32 28.80 -5.96 2.67
N CYS A 33 28.56 -4.67 2.43
CA CYS A 33 29.61 -3.65 2.53
C CYS A 33 29.95 -3.34 4.00
N ASP A 34 30.30 -4.34 4.80
CA ASP A 34 30.52 -4.25 6.24
C ASP A 34 31.95 -4.63 6.69
N ALA A 35 32.31 -4.27 7.92
CA ALA A 35 33.64 -4.56 8.47
C ALA A 35 33.91 -6.07 8.61
N LYS A 36 32.86 -6.90 8.71
CA LYS A 36 32.99 -8.36 8.77
C LYS A 36 33.45 -8.91 7.42
N THR A 37 32.83 -8.47 6.34
CA THR A 37 33.20 -8.83 4.98
C THR A 37 34.57 -8.27 4.63
N LEU A 38 34.91 -7.05 5.09
CA LEU A 38 36.25 -6.49 4.95
C LEU A 38 37.33 -7.38 5.58
N ALA A 39 37.13 -7.83 6.83
CA ALA A 39 38.10 -8.73 7.49
C ALA A 39 38.28 -10.04 6.71
N ARG A 40 37.17 -10.62 6.23
CA ARG A 40 37.18 -11.85 5.43
C ARG A 40 37.92 -11.67 4.10
N GLU A 41 37.62 -10.60 3.36
CA GLU A 41 38.26 -10.29 2.06
C GLU A 41 39.74 -9.93 2.21
N ALA A 42 40.11 -9.27 3.31
CA ALA A 42 41.50 -9.00 3.63
C ALA A 42 42.25 -10.25 4.14
N GLY A 43 41.54 -11.34 4.45
CA GLY A 43 42.10 -12.59 4.98
C GLY A 43 42.68 -12.44 6.39
N ILE A 44 42.07 -11.59 7.22
CA ILE A 44 42.42 -11.38 8.62
C ILE A 44 41.25 -11.71 9.54
N SER A 45 41.54 -11.98 10.82
CA SER A 45 40.48 -12.16 11.80
C SER A 45 39.76 -10.83 12.07
N ARG A 46 38.47 -10.90 12.40
CA ARG A 46 37.70 -9.72 12.86
C ARG A 46 38.37 -9.08 14.08
N ALA A 47 38.83 -9.87 15.04
CA ALA A 47 39.51 -9.33 16.23
C ALA A 47 40.76 -8.52 15.87
N SER A 48 41.57 -9.00 14.90
CA SER A 48 42.74 -8.29 14.40
C SER A 48 42.37 -6.98 13.70
N LEU A 49 41.27 -6.95 12.95
CA LEU A 49 40.78 -5.72 12.31
C LEU A 49 40.45 -4.64 13.36
N TYR A 50 39.77 -5.00 14.45
CA TYR A 50 39.40 -4.03 15.49
C TYR A 50 40.57 -3.63 16.41
N ARG A 51 41.49 -4.56 16.71
CA ARG A 51 42.58 -4.30 17.67
C ARG A 51 43.85 -3.74 17.02
N THR A 52 44.31 -4.38 15.94
CA THR A 52 45.61 -4.06 15.31
C THR A 52 45.44 -3.08 14.16
N TRP A 53 44.35 -3.19 13.41
CA TRP A 53 44.10 -2.42 12.19
C TRP A 53 42.91 -1.46 12.33
N GLY A 54 42.63 -0.99 13.56
CA GLY A 54 41.45 -0.18 13.87
C GLY A 54 41.35 1.09 13.02
N HIS A 55 42.49 1.71 12.73
CA HIS A 55 42.57 2.90 11.88
C HIS A 55 42.06 2.64 10.44
N LEU A 56 42.31 1.46 9.86
CA LEU A 56 41.80 1.11 8.52
C LEU A 56 40.30 0.79 8.55
N LYS A 57 39.81 0.20 9.65
CA LYS A 57 38.38 0.02 9.87
C LYS A 57 37.67 1.38 9.96
N ASP A 58 38.26 2.35 10.66
CA ASP A 58 37.68 3.69 10.78
C ASP A 58 37.77 4.46 9.45
N GLU A 59 38.85 4.29 8.68
CA GLU A 59 38.94 4.80 7.30
C GLU A 59 37.81 4.25 6.42
N PHE A 60 37.60 2.92 6.45
CA PHE A 60 36.52 2.27 5.72
C PHE A 60 35.14 2.83 6.09
N GLU A 61 34.86 2.98 7.38
CA GLU A 61 33.56 3.50 7.85
C GLU A 61 33.35 4.96 7.46
N LYS A 62 34.40 5.79 7.53
CA LYS A 62 34.36 7.19 7.06
C LYS A 62 34.07 7.26 5.56
N ARG A 63 34.80 6.47 4.76
CA ARG A 63 34.63 6.44 3.29
C ARG A 63 33.27 5.88 2.90
N ARG A 64 32.76 4.84 3.58
CA ARG A 64 31.42 4.30 3.38
C ARG A 64 30.35 5.35 3.70
N SER A 65 30.48 6.04 4.82
CA SER A 65 29.56 7.10 5.23
C SER A 65 29.56 8.27 4.24
N ALA A 66 30.74 8.67 3.75
CA ALA A 66 30.86 9.71 2.73
C ALA A 66 30.24 9.29 1.40
N ALA A 67 30.39 8.02 0.98
CA ALA A 67 29.74 7.49 -0.22
C ALA A 67 28.22 7.55 -0.09
N TRP A 68 27.68 7.12 1.05
CA TRP A 68 26.26 7.21 1.38
C TRP A 68 25.75 8.66 1.36
N ALA A 69 26.46 9.59 1.98
CA ALA A 69 26.11 11.01 1.97
C ALA A 69 26.11 11.60 0.55
N ALA A 70 26.97 11.11 -0.34
CA ALA A 70 26.99 11.45 -1.75
C ALA A 70 25.94 10.71 -2.60
N GLY A 71 25.01 9.97 -1.98
CA GLY A 71 23.97 9.21 -2.66
C GLY A 71 24.47 7.95 -3.38
N ARG A 72 25.75 7.58 -3.21
CA ARG A 72 26.28 6.30 -3.69
C ARG A 72 25.99 5.24 -2.63
N GLN A 73 25.33 4.17 -3.05
CA GLN A 73 25.04 3.03 -2.20
C GLN A 73 25.91 1.85 -2.65
N PRO A 74 27.08 1.63 -2.00
CA PRO A 74 28.03 0.61 -2.44
C PRO A 74 27.42 -0.79 -2.41
N ASP A 75 26.45 -1.03 -1.52
CA ASP A 75 25.76 -2.31 -1.44
C ASP A 75 24.48 -2.32 -2.30
N PRO A 76 24.45 -3.09 -3.41
CA PRO A 76 23.27 -3.19 -4.25
C PRO A 76 22.06 -3.79 -3.52
N ARG A 77 22.27 -4.55 -2.44
CA ARG A 77 21.18 -5.14 -1.64
C ARG A 77 20.45 -4.06 -0.86
N GLU A 78 21.17 -3.09 -0.31
CA GLU A 78 20.55 -2.01 0.45
C GLU A 78 19.68 -1.13 -0.46
N ALA A 79 20.13 -0.88 -1.71
CA ALA A 79 19.33 -0.18 -2.72
C ALA A 79 18.07 -0.97 -3.07
N ARG A 80 18.20 -2.29 -3.22
CA ARG A 80 17.06 -3.19 -3.45
C ARG A 80 16.09 -3.19 -2.26
N ILE A 81 16.59 -3.21 -1.03
CA ILE A 81 15.78 -3.15 0.20
C ILE A 81 15.01 -1.82 0.26
N ALA A 82 15.67 -0.70 -0.01
CA ALA A 82 15.02 0.61 -0.02
C ALA A 82 13.88 0.66 -1.05
N ARG A 83 14.14 0.23 -2.28
CA ARG A 83 13.12 0.14 -3.33
C ARG A 83 11.96 -0.78 -2.93
N LEU A 84 12.26 -1.94 -2.35
CA LEU A 84 11.23 -2.89 -1.93
C LEU A 84 10.37 -2.32 -0.79
N ARG A 85 10.97 -1.59 0.16
CA ARG A 85 10.23 -0.90 1.23
C ARG A 85 9.29 0.15 0.67
N GLU A 86 9.74 0.98 -0.27
CA GLU A 86 8.92 1.98 -0.93
C GLU A 86 7.72 1.35 -1.65
N VAL A 87 7.98 0.29 -2.42
CA VAL A 87 6.91 -0.46 -3.11
C VAL A 87 5.93 -1.07 -2.11
N ASN A 88 6.42 -1.67 -1.03
CA ASN A 88 5.59 -2.30 -0.02
C ASN A 88 4.71 -1.26 0.71
N GLN A 89 5.28 -0.10 1.06
CA GLN A 89 4.54 1.01 1.65
C GLN A 89 3.44 1.50 0.70
N ARG A 90 3.78 1.72 -0.58
CA ARG A 90 2.79 2.15 -1.59
C ARG A 90 1.65 1.14 -1.76
N LEU A 91 1.96 -0.15 -1.81
CA LEU A 91 0.96 -1.21 -1.92
C LEU A 91 0.08 -1.28 -0.68
N THR A 92 0.67 -1.16 0.51
CA THR A 92 -0.06 -1.15 1.78
C THR A 92 -1.02 0.03 1.86
N SER A 93 -0.57 1.23 1.49
CA SER A 93 -1.43 2.42 1.44
C SER A 93 -2.57 2.26 0.43
N LYS A 94 -2.30 1.70 -0.76
CA LYS A 94 -3.33 1.44 -1.76
C LYS A 94 -4.36 0.44 -1.24
N LEU A 95 -3.91 -0.66 -0.62
CA LEU A 95 -4.78 -1.69 -0.06
C LEU A 95 -5.68 -1.14 1.05
N ALA A 96 -5.12 -0.32 1.95
CA ALA A 96 -5.89 0.33 3.00
C ALA A 96 -7.00 1.21 2.41
N ARG A 97 -6.67 2.04 1.41
CA ARG A 97 -7.64 2.89 0.71
C ARG A 97 -8.75 2.07 0.05
N THR A 98 -8.39 1.04 -0.72
CA THR A 98 -9.39 0.21 -1.40
C THR A 98 -10.29 -0.53 -0.42
N ASN A 99 -9.75 -0.97 0.72
CA ASN A 99 -10.56 -1.59 1.77
C ASN A 99 -11.54 -0.59 2.38
N THR A 100 -11.11 0.63 2.69
CA THR A 100 -12.01 1.68 3.17
C THR A 100 -13.12 1.97 2.18
N GLU A 101 -12.79 2.14 0.89
CA GLU A 101 -13.78 2.36 -0.18
C GLU A 101 -14.75 1.18 -0.30
N PHE A 102 -14.25 -0.06 -0.19
CA PHE A 102 -15.07 -1.27 -0.21
C PHE A 102 -16.04 -1.34 0.97
N TYR A 103 -15.60 -1.03 2.20
CA TYR A 103 -16.48 -1.01 3.37
C TYR A 103 -17.56 0.06 3.24
N GLN A 104 -17.22 1.27 2.80
CA GLN A 104 -18.19 2.33 2.56
C GLN A 104 -19.22 1.94 1.49
N LEU A 105 -18.79 1.27 0.42
CA LEU A 105 -19.70 0.79 -0.62
C LEU A 105 -20.64 -0.28 -0.07
N LYS A 106 -20.13 -1.20 0.77
CA LYS A 106 -20.92 -2.24 1.42
C LYS A 106 -21.98 -1.64 2.35
N GLU A 107 -21.61 -0.66 3.16
CA GLU A 107 -22.54 0.06 4.05
C GLU A 107 -23.64 0.78 3.27
N ARG A 108 -23.27 1.50 2.21
CA ARG A 108 -24.25 2.17 1.32
C ARG A 108 -25.18 1.16 0.66
N HIS A 109 -24.64 0.04 0.19
CA HIS A 109 -25.45 -1.01 -0.41
C HIS A 109 -26.47 -1.57 0.58
N GLN A 110 -26.05 -1.83 1.82
CA GLN A 110 -26.94 -2.28 2.88
C GLN A 110 -28.06 -1.26 3.18
N LEU A 111 -27.72 0.03 3.28
CA LEU A 111 -28.72 1.08 3.49
C LEU A 111 -29.73 1.15 2.34
N LEU A 112 -29.27 1.05 1.09
CA LEU A 112 -30.15 1.07 -0.09
C LEU A 112 -31.10 -0.12 -0.11
N LEU A 113 -30.63 -1.31 0.27
CA LEU A 113 -31.50 -2.48 0.41
C LEU A 113 -32.57 -2.27 1.49
N SER A 114 -32.22 -1.69 2.63
CA SER A 114 -33.20 -1.37 3.68
C SER A 114 -34.22 -0.33 3.23
N VAL A 115 -33.80 0.70 2.49
CA VAL A 115 -34.71 1.71 1.93
C VAL A 115 -35.63 1.08 0.89
N LEU A 116 -35.11 0.24 0.01
CA LEU A 116 -35.92 -0.45 -1.01
C LEU A 116 -37.00 -1.32 -0.36
N ALA A 117 -36.62 -2.14 0.63
CA ALA A 117 -37.56 -2.96 1.38
C ALA A 117 -38.67 -2.12 2.03
N ALA A 118 -38.31 -1.00 2.68
CA ALA A 118 -39.29 -0.09 3.29
C ALA A 118 -40.23 0.54 2.25
N LYS A 119 -39.74 0.83 1.05
CA LYS A 119 -40.57 1.37 -0.05
C LYS A 119 -41.50 0.30 -0.62
N ASP A 120 -41.05 -0.94 -0.75
CA ASP A 120 -41.89 -2.06 -1.16
C ASP A 120 -43.01 -2.32 -0.15
N ASP A 121 -42.72 -2.29 1.14
CA ASP A 121 -43.72 -2.43 2.20
C ASP A 121 -44.79 -1.33 2.13
N GLU A 122 -44.38 -0.07 1.89
CA GLU A 122 -45.30 1.06 1.75
C GLU A 122 -46.15 0.92 0.48
N LEU A 123 -45.56 0.53 -0.66
CA LEU A 123 -46.31 0.26 -1.88
C LEU A 123 -47.34 -0.86 -1.68
N GLN A 124 -46.98 -1.91 -0.97
CA GLN A 124 -47.92 -2.99 -0.63
C GLN A 124 -49.04 -2.51 0.30
N ARG A 125 -48.75 -1.61 1.26
CA ARG A 125 -49.78 -1.00 2.12
C ARG A 125 -50.74 -0.14 1.30
N LEU A 126 -50.22 0.73 0.45
CA LEU A 126 -51.03 1.62 -0.41
C LEU A 126 -51.90 0.81 -1.39
N ARG A 127 -51.35 -0.24 -2.02
CA ARG A 127 -52.12 -1.15 -2.88
C ARG A 127 -53.25 -1.83 -2.12
N ARG A 128 -53.01 -2.30 -0.89
CA ARG A 128 -54.05 -2.88 -0.04
C ARG A 128 -55.15 -1.87 0.28
N ALA A 129 -54.79 -0.64 0.65
CA ALA A 129 -55.75 0.42 0.95
C ALA A 129 -56.62 0.78 -0.27
N MET A 130 -56.01 0.87 -1.46
CA MET A 130 -56.73 1.10 -2.72
C MET A 130 -57.69 -0.05 -3.06
N SER A 131 -57.26 -1.31 -2.91
CA SER A 131 -58.14 -2.46 -3.16
C SER A 131 -59.34 -2.49 -2.20
N VAL A 132 -59.15 -2.13 -0.93
CA VAL A 132 -60.24 -2.01 0.05
C VAL A 132 -61.19 -0.88 -0.34
N SER A 133 -60.67 0.30 -0.67
CA SER A 133 -61.47 1.44 -1.12
C SER A 133 -62.27 1.12 -2.38
N HIS A 134 -61.66 0.46 -3.37
CA HIS A 134 -62.36 0.06 -4.60
C HIS A 134 -63.43 -1.00 -4.32
N GLY A 135 -63.18 -1.95 -3.42
CA GLY A 135 -64.17 -2.92 -2.96
C GLY A 135 -65.37 -2.25 -2.27
N LEU A 136 -65.12 -1.22 -1.45
CA LEU A 136 -66.17 -0.42 -0.80
C LEU A 136 -66.98 0.39 -1.83
N SER A 137 -66.36 1.05 -2.81
CA SER A 137 -67.07 1.73 -3.90
C SER A 137 -67.87 0.80 -4.81
N LYS A 138 -67.59 -0.52 -4.79
CA LYS A 138 -68.35 -1.54 -5.54
C LYS A 138 -69.51 -2.11 -4.73
N LEU A 139 -69.45 -2.03 -3.40
CA LEU A 139 -70.53 -2.43 -2.47
C LEU A 139 -71.54 -1.30 -2.24
N PHE A 140 -71.11 -0.05 -2.41
CA PHE A 140 -71.97 1.13 -2.48
C PHE A 140 -71.84 1.72 -3.90
N PRO A 141 -72.50 1.14 -4.92
CA PRO A 141 -72.70 1.89 -6.14
C PRO A 141 -73.45 3.17 -5.76
N ASP A 142 -72.90 4.30 -6.17
CA ASP A 142 -73.50 5.61 -6.00
C ASP A 142 -74.86 5.60 -6.73
N GLU A 143 -75.93 5.28 -6.00
CA GLU A 143 -77.30 5.47 -6.47
C GLU A 143 -77.61 6.96 -6.36
N GLY A 144 -77.21 7.69 -7.39
CA GLY A 144 -77.53 9.09 -7.51
C GLY A 144 -76.94 9.69 -8.77
N GLN A 145 -77.62 9.51 -9.92
CA GLN A 145 -78.03 10.60 -10.82
C GLN A 145 -78.63 10.00 -12.11
N GLY A 146 -79.90 9.60 -12.07
CA GLY A 146 -80.74 9.52 -13.25
C GLY A 146 -81.66 10.73 -13.26
N ASP A 147 -81.33 11.78 -14.03
CA ASP A 147 -82.22 12.38 -15.03
C ASP A 147 -81.55 13.57 -15.73
N ASP A 148 -81.26 13.33 -17.00
CA ASP A 148 -81.59 14.12 -18.19
C ASP A 148 -81.43 15.67 -18.22
N VAL A 149 -80.67 16.14 -19.21
CA VAL A 149 -81.09 17.03 -20.31
C VAL A 149 -79.93 17.93 -20.82
N SER A 150 -79.59 17.73 -22.10
CA SER A 150 -78.98 18.63 -23.10
C SER A 150 -77.76 19.50 -22.76
N GLY A 151 -76.71 19.32 -23.57
CA GLY A 151 -75.62 20.29 -23.72
C GLY A 151 -74.58 19.88 -24.76
N VAL A 152 -74.94 19.94 -26.05
CA VAL A 152 -73.99 19.89 -27.17
C VAL A 152 -73.02 21.08 -27.09
N VAL A 153 -71.72 20.85 -27.35
CA VAL A 153 -70.82 21.60 -28.30
C VAL A 153 -69.33 21.35 -27.92
N PRO A 154 -68.41 21.25 -28.91
CA PRO A 154 -67.25 20.36 -28.85
C PRO A 154 -65.90 21.03 -28.58
N LEU A 155 -64.89 20.16 -28.39
CA LEU A 155 -63.43 20.38 -28.40
C LEU A 155 -62.93 21.56 -29.25
N PRO A 156 -61.83 22.19 -28.79
CA PRO A 156 -60.75 22.57 -29.68
C PRO A 156 -59.51 21.74 -29.36
N ARG A 157 -59.07 20.99 -30.37
CA ARG A 157 -57.69 20.51 -30.47
C ARG A 157 -56.76 21.72 -30.64
N ARG A 158 -55.67 21.77 -29.87
CA ARG A 158 -54.30 21.99 -30.35
C ARG A 158 -53.30 21.66 -29.26
#